data_AF-A0A8T1CUC6-F1
#
_entry.id   AF-A0A8T1CUC6-F1
#
_cell.length_a   1.000
_cell.length_b   1.000
_cell.length_c   1.000
_cell.angle_alpha   90.00
_cell.angle_beta   90.00
_cell.angle_gamma   90.00
#
_symmetry.space_group_name_H-M   'P 1'
#
loop_
_entity.id
_entity.type
_entity.pdbx_description
1 polymer ?
#
loop_
_entity_poly.entity_id
_entity_poly.type
_entity_poly.pdbx_seq_one_letter_code
_entity_poly.pdbx_strand_id
1 'polypeptide(L)'
;MKVAFQKYELNMEKSDDLISSRNFKFWFDFFPDAYKHTRGATRTKFLQKKFDEMQVIKMVESASKSEKADVKKMGDSVALELMKEWTKLKPIKTPEEVTGLSKLFGELYGPIYTKALAEAAKKADKSHVKLPRTASNL
;
A
#
# COMPACT_ATOMS: atom_id res chain seq x y z
N MET A 1 -10.27 14.12 -8.70
CA MET A 1 -9.14 13.52 -7.94
C MET A 1 -8.03 14.51 -7.52
N LYS A 2 -8.07 15.81 -7.89
CA LYS A 2 -6.96 16.77 -7.63
C LYS A 2 -7.07 17.60 -6.33
N VAL A 3 -8.22 17.60 -5.65
CA VAL A 3 -8.58 18.68 -4.72
C VAL A 3 -7.78 18.69 -3.41
N ALA A 4 -7.50 17.53 -2.78
CA ALA A 4 -6.81 17.52 -1.48
C ALA A 4 -5.29 17.78 -1.61
N PHE A 5 -4.64 17.19 -2.62
CA PHE A 5 -3.18 17.29 -2.81
C PHE A 5 -2.73 18.71 -3.20
N GLN A 6 -3.55 19.42 -3.97
CA GLN A 6 -3.31 20.84 -4.31
C GLN A 6 -3.66 21.77 -3.15
N LYS A 7 -4.71 21.45 -2.37
CA LYS A 7 -5.16 22.29 -1.24
C LYS A 7 -4.14 22.41 -0.10
N TYR A 8 -3.28 21.41 0.08
CA TYR A 8 -2.29 21.39 1.17
C TYR A 8 -0.87 21.73 0.72
N GLU A 9 -0.66 22.22 -0.52
CA GLU A 9 0.64 22.72 -1.01
C GLU A 9 1.82 21.81 -0.63
N LEU A 10 1.67 20.51 -0.90
CA LEU A 10 2.71 19.54 -0.59
C LEU A 10 3.95 19.87 -1.45
N ASN A 11 5.03 20.34 -0.81
CA ASN A 11 6.29 20.61 -1.51
C ASN A 11 6.92 19.28 -1.95
N MET A 12 6.85 19.03 -3.26
CA MET A 12 7.30 17.78 -3.86
C MET A 12 8.73 17.83 -4.40
N GLU A 13 9.41 18.97 -4.30
CA GLU A 13 10.78 19.14 -4.80
C GLU A 13 11.81 18.45 -3.88
N LYS A 14 11.44 18.18 -2.62
CA LYS A 14 12.25 17.42 -1.67
C LYS A 14 11.46 16.21 -1.19
N SER A 15 11.55 15.10 -1.91
CA SER A 15 10.97 13.80 -1.50
C SER A 15 11.32 13.43 -0.06
N ASP A 16 12.53 13.80 0.38
CA ASP A 16 13.11 13.40 1.65
C ASP A 16 12.41 14.06 2.86
N ASP A 17 11.82 15.24 2.65
CA ASP A 17 11.11 16.00 3.71
C ASP A 17 9.58 15.96 3.56
N LEU A 18 9.06 15.27 2.55
CA LEU A 18 7.61 15.28 2.30
C LEU A 18 6.85 14.67 3.49
N ILE A 19 7.23 13.47 3.93
CA ILE A 19 6.52 12.76 5.01
C ILE A 19 6.67 13.48 6.37
N SER A 20 7.79 14.16 6.59
CA SER A 20 8.03 14.93 7.81
C SER A 20 7.33 16.30 7.81
N SER A 21 6.75 16.72 6.68
CA SER A 21 6.07 18.02 6.57
C SER A 21 4.74 18.04 7.31
N ARG A 22 4.42 19.18 7.93
CA ARG A 22 3.15 19.41 8.63
C ARG A 22 1.94 19.23 7.70
N ASN A 23 2.06 19.68 6.45
CA ASN A 23 1.01 19.56 5.45
C ASN A 23 0.76 18.11 5.06
N PHE A 24 1.82 17.30 4.95
CA PHE A 24 1.67 15.87 4.70
C PHE A 24 0.98 15.17 5.86
N LYS A 25 1.34 15.50 7.11
CA LYS A 25 0.65 14.97 8.28
C LYS A 25 -0.85 15.29 8.26
N PHE A 26 -1.23 16.53 7.97
CA PHE A 26 -2.64 16.90 7.84
C PHE A 26 -3.35 16.13 6.74
N TRP A 27 -2.75 16.03 5.56
CA TRP A 27 -3.29 15.22 4.48
C TRP A 27 -3.40 13.73 4.87
N PHE A 28 -2.38 13.19 5.53
CA PHE A 28 -2.31 11.79 5.96
C PHE A 28 -3.42 11.46 6.96
N ASP A 29 -3.64 12.33 7.94
CA ASP A 29 -4.68 12.18 8.97
C ASP A 29 -6.09 12.36 8.38
N PHE A 30 -6.24 13.28 7.41
CA PHE A 30 -7.52 13.54 6.75
C PHE A 30 -7.90 12.49 5.70
N PHE A 31 -6.92 11.80 5.10
CA PHE A 31 -7.14 10.89 3.98
C PHE A 31 -8.20 9.80 4.24
N PRO A 32 -8.19 9.08 5.37
CA PRO A 32 -9.17 8.03 5.64
C PRO A 32 -10.61 8.55 5.58
N ASP A 33 -10.87 9.72 6.17
CA ASP A 33 -12.21 10.32 6.21
C ASP A 33 -12.64 10.87 4.85
N ALA A 34 -11.71 11.51 4.13
CA ALA A 34 -11.97 12.10 2.82
C ALA A 34 -12.27 11.04 1.75
N TYR A 35 -11.67 9.85 1.88
CA TYR A 35 -11.74 8.80 0.87
C TYR A 35 -12.43 7.53 1.34
N LYS A 36 -13.10 7.54 2.51
CA LYS A 36 -13.81 6.36 3.07
C LYS A 36 -14.79 5.68 2.10
N HIS A 37 -15.40 6.43 1.19
CA HIS A 37 -16.34 5.92 0.19
C HIS A 37 -15.71 5.74 -1.20
N THR A 38 -14.43 6.03 -1.37
CA THR A 38 -13.73 5.91 -2.65
C THR A 38 -13.08 4.53 -2.75
N ARG A 39 -13.71 3.63 -3.51
CA ARG A 39 -13.20 2.28 -3.69
C ARG A 39 -11.78 2.29 -4.25
N GLY A 40 -10.85 1.69 -3.52
CA GLY A 40 -9.47 1.49 -3.96
C GLY A 40 -8.59 2.73 -3.92
N ALA A 41 -9.00 3.80 -3.23
CA ALA A 41 -8.11 4.91 -2.87
C ALA A 41 -7.20 4.50 -1.69
N THR A 42 -5.90 4.57 -1.90
CA THR A 42 -4.85 4.32 -0.89
C THR A 42 -3.86 5.48 -0.95
N ARG A 43 -3.20 5.81 0.17
CA ARG A 43 -2.21 6.89 0.20
C ARG A 43 -1.05 6.57 -0.74
N THR A 44 -0.67 5.30 -0.80
CA THR A 44 0.34 4.76 -1.72
C THR A 44 0.03 5.08 -3.18
N LYS A 45 -1.20 4.85 -3.66
CA LYS A 45 -1.60 5.19 -5.03
C LYS A 45 -1.55 6.68 -5.34
N PHE A 46 -1.72 7.54 -4.35
CA PHE A 46 -1.57 8.98 -4.54
C PHE A 46 -0.08 9.35 -4.69
N LEU A 47 0.78 8.75 -3.88
CA LEU A 47 2.24 8.94 -3.96
C LEU A 47 2.80 8.42 -5.29
N GLN A 48 2.43 7.21 -5.71
CA GLN A 48 2.88 6.60 -6.98
C GLN A 48 2.40 7.34 -8.25
N LYS A 49 1.42 8.26 -8.13
CA LYS A 49 1.03 9.15 -9.25
C LYS A 49 1.97 10.34 -9.41
N LYS A 50 2.80 10.61 -8.41
CA LYS A 50 3.61 11.83 -8.28
C LYS A 50 5.10 11.53 -8.25
N PHE A 51 5.46 10.40 -7.69
CA PHE A 51 6.83 9.94 -7.53
C PHE A 51 6.96 8.56 -8.15
N ASP A 52 8.15 8.24 -8.64
CA ASP A 52 8.46 6.89 -9.10
C ASP A 52 8.45 5.89 -7.92
N GLU A 53 8.34 4.60 -8.21
CA GLU A 53 8.23 3.57 -7.17
C GLU A 53 9.45 3.57 -6.23
N MET A 54 10.65 3.84 -6.73
CA MET A 54 11.88 3.86 -5.94
C MET A 54 11.94 5.06 -5.00
N GLN A 55 11.49 6.23 -5.45
CA GLN A 55 11.35 7.44 -4.66
C GLN A 55 10.35 7.22 -3.52
N VAL A 56 9.21 6.58 -3.82
CA VAL A 56 8.22 6.23 -2.78
C VAL A 56 8.82 5.28 -1.75
N ILE A 57 9.53 4.23 -2.18
CA ILE A 57 10.16 3.26 -1.27
C ILE A 57 11.20 3.94 -0.38
N LYS A 58 12.11 4.74 -0.96
CA LYS A 58 13.14 5.45 -0.19
C LYS A 58 12.55 6.42 0.83
N MET A 59 11.54 7.18 0.40
CA MET A 59 10.83 8.14 1.26
C MET A 59 10.15 7.42 2.44
N VAL A 60 9.47 6.32 2.17
CA VAL A 60 8.78 5.52 3.20
C VAL A 60 9.78 4.83 4.13
N GLU A 61 10.87 4.27 3.59
CA GLU A 61 11.92 3.64 4.39
C GLU A 61 12.60 4.63 5.32
N SER A 62 12.92 5.84 4.82
CA SER A 62 13.46 6.93 5.64
C SER A 62 12.50 7.31 6.76
N ALA A 63 11.21 7.45 6.45
CA ALA A 63 10.19 7.75 7.45
C ALA A 63 10.07 6.66 8.53
N SER A 64 10.05 5.37 8.14
CA SER A 64 10.01 4.23 9.07
C SER A 64 11.24 4.13 9.99
N LYS A 65 12.37 4.73 9.59
CA LYS A 65 13.59 4.81 10.41
C LYS A 65 13.67 6.08 11.25
N SER A 66 12.71 6.99 11.15
CA SER A 66 12.72 8.25 11.88
C SER A 66 12.63 8.03 13.39
N GLU A 67 13.36 8.85 14.16
CA GLU A 67 13.24 8.92 15.62
C GLU A 67 11.92 9.57 16.07
N LYS A 68 11.28 10.33 15.18
CA LYS A 68 9.97 10.94 15.43
C LYS A 68 8.88 9.88 15.29
N ALA A 69 8.23 9.54 16.39
CA ALA A 69 7.27 8.44 16.47
C ALA A 69 6.08 8.60 15.50
N ASP A 70 5.63 9.82 15.24
CA ASP A 70 4.56 10.13 14.29
C ASP A 70 5.01 9.91 12.84
N VAL A 71 6.19 10.39 12.47
CA VAL A 71 6.81 10.16 11.15
C VAL A 71 7.03 8.67 10.90
N LYS A 72 7.56 7.96 11.90
CA LYS A 72 7.74 6.51 11.85
C LYS A 72 6.42 5.78 11.61
N LYS A 73 5.39 6.10 12.39
CA LYS A 73 4.05 5.50 12.23
C LYS A 73 3.45 5.78 10.84
N MET A 74 3.67 6.97 10.30
CA MET A 74 3.24 7.30 8.92
C MET A 74 3.98 6.45 7.90
N GLY A 75 5.32 6.35 8.01
CA GLY A 75 6.15 5.48 7.18
C GLY A 75 5.66 4.04 7.20
N ASP A 76 5.54 3.45 8.39
CA ASP A 76 5.11 2.05 8.56
C ASP A 76 3.70 1.81 7.98
N SER A 77 2.79 2.78 8.15
CA SER A 77 1.44 2.67 7.59
C SER A 77 1.43 2.70 6.06
N VAL A 78 2.26 3.53 5.43
CA VAL A 78 2.36 3.59 3.96
C VAL A 78 3.10 2.36 3.44
N ALA A 79 4.15 1.89 4.13
CA ALA A 79 4.87 0.66 3.80
C ALA A 79 3.92 -0.54 3.75
N LEU A 80 3.08 -0.69 4.78
CA LEU A 80 2.09 -1.76 4.85
C LEU A 80 1.05 -1.66 3.72
N GLU A 81 0.61 -0.46 3.38
CA GLU A 81 -0.28 -0.26 2.23
C GLU A 81 0.39 -0.72 0.93
N LEU A 82 1.62 -0.28 0.66
CA LEU A 82 2.38 -0.64 -0.54
C LEU A 82 2.56 -2.15 -0.65
N MET A 83 2.96 -2.82 0.43
CA MET A 83 3.07 -4.29 0.47
C MET A 83 1.73 -4.98 0.18
N LYS A 84 0.63 -4.50 0.78
CA LYS A 84 -0.71 -5.03 0.47
C LYS A 84 -1.11 -4.82 -0.98
N GLU A 85 -0.63 -3.77 -1.64
CA GLU A 85 -0.87 -3.55 -3.07
C GLU A 85 -0.14 -4.56 -3.93
N TRP A 86 1.12 -4.86 -3.60
CA TRP A 86 1.91 -5.90 -4.27
C TRP A 86 1.34 -7.30 -4.06
N THR A 87 0.64 -7.56 -2.95
CA THR A 87 -0.01 -8.86 -2.65
C THR A 87 -1.52 -8.88 -2.89
N LYS A 88 -2.08 -8.03 -3.76
CA LYS A 88 -3.49 -8.17 -4.16
C LYS A 88 -3.74 -9.55 -4.81
N LEU A 89 -5.00 -9.87 -5.15
CA LEU A 89 -5.52 -11.20 -5.58
C LEU A 89 -4.60 -12.08 -6.46
N LYS A 90 -3.65 -11.48 -7.18
CA LYS A 90 -2.44 -12.13 -7.68
C LYS A 90 -1.24 -11.28 -7.26
N PRO A 91 -0.28 -11.84 -6.49
CA PRO A 91 0.92 -11.09 -6.14
C PRO A 91 1.66 -10.63 -7.39
N ILE A 92 2.02 -9.34 -7.42
CA ILE A 92 2.69 -8.68 -8.54
C ILE A 92 4.20 -8.64 -8.33
N LYS A 93 4.65 -8.78 -7.06
CA LYS A 93 6.07 -8.86 -6.72
C LYS A 93 6.36 -10.06 -5.82
N THR A 94 7.48 -10.75 -6.06
CA THR A 94 8.03 -11.79 -5.19
C THR A 94 8.86 -11.19 -4.05
N PRO A 95 9.14 -11.94 -2.97
CA PRO A 95 10.04 -11.50 -1.91
C PRO A 95 11.44 -11.10 -2.41
N GLU A 96 11.98 -11.80 -3.40
CA GLU A 96 13.29 -11.51 -3.99
C GLU A 96 13.28 -10.17 -4.72
N GLU A 97 12.24 -9.90 -5.51
CA GLU A 97 12.06 -8.62 -6.20
C GLU A 97 11.94 -7.47 -5.20
N VAL A 98 11.18 -7.65 -4.11
CA VAL A 98 11.04 -6.63 -3.07
C VAL A 98 12.35 -6.40 -2.31
N THR A 99 13.10 -7.48 -2.03
CA THR A 99 14.42 -7.40 -1.39
C THR A 99 15.41 -6.61 -2.25
N GLY A 100 15.33 -6.75 -3.58
CA GLY A 100 16.12 -5.96 -4.52
C GLY A 100 15.80 -4.47 -4.53
N LEU A 101 14.58 -4.07 -4.11
CA LEU A 101 14.18 -2.66 -3.97
C LEU A 101 14.61 -2.07 -2.62
N SER A 102 14.40 -2.82 -1.54
CA SER A 102 14.82 -2.46 -0.19
C SER A 102 14.92 -3.71 0.67
N LYS A 103 16.08 -3.91 1.31
CA LYS A 103 16.31 -5.04 2.21
C LYS A 103 15.30 -5.06 3.37
N LEU A 104 15.00 -3.88 3.93
CA LEU A 104 14.01 -3.73 5.01
C LEU A 104 12.62 -4.19 4.53
N PHE A 105 12.22 -3.79 3.32
CA PHE A 105 10.95 -4.23 2.78
C PHE A 105 10.94 -5.73 2.51
N GLY A 106 12.03 -6.30 2.00
CA GLY A 106 12.16 -7.74 1.77
C GLY A 106 11.93 -8.56 3.04
N GLU A 107 12.56 -8.17 4.14
CA GLU A 107 12.42 -8.83 5.45
C GLU A 107 10.97 -8.79 5.98
N LEU A 108 10.29 -7.66 5.78
CA LEU A 108 8.91 -7.47 6.25
C LEU A 108 7.85 -8.08 5.31
N TYR A 109 8.18 -8.24 4.03
CA TYR A 109 7.22 -8.62 2.99
C TYR A 109 6.95 -10.12 2.95
N GLY A 110 7.93 -10.97 3.28
CA GLY A 110 7.81 -12.43 3.25
C GLY A 110 6.53 -12.98 3.92
N PRO A 111 6.26 -12.65 5.19
CA PRO A 111 5.04 -13.08 5.88
C PRO A 111 3.73 -12.62 5.21
N ILE A 112 3.71 -11.40 4.66
CA ILE A 112 2.54 -10.82 3.98
C ILE A 112 2.29 -11.58 2.66
N TYR A 113 3.35 -11.86 1.92
CA TYR A 113 3.31 -12.61 0.67
C TYR A 113 2.79 -14.04 0.88
N THR A 114 3.33 -14.78 1.85
CA THR A 114 2.88 -16.14 2.18
C THR A 114 1.40 -16.17 2.56
N LYS A 115 0.94 -15.20 3.38
CA LYS A 115 -0.47 -15.09 3.75
C LYS A 115 -1.37 -14.84 2.53
N ALA A 116 -0.95 -13.97 1.62
CA ALA A 116 -1.70 -13.66 0.41
C ALA A 116 -1.84 -14.88 -0.53
N LEU A 117 -0.77 -15.67 -0.68
CA LEU A 117 -0.82 -16.93 -1.44
C LEU A 117 -1.80 -17.93 -0.82
N ALA A 118 -1.78 -18.09 0.49
CA ALA A 118 -2.71 -18.98 1.19
C ALA A 118 -4.18 -18.53 1.02
N GLU A 119 -4.44 -17.21 1.07
CA GLU A 119 -5.78 -16.67 0.81
C GLU A 119 -6.23 -16.83 -0.65
N ALA A 120 -5.31 -16.69 -1.61
CA ALA A 120 -5.60 -16.92 -3.02
C ALA A 120 -5.95 -18.39 -3.29
N ALA A 121 -5.19 -19.34 -2.74
CA ALA A 121 -5.47 -20.78 -2.84
C ALA A 121 -6.86 -21.13 -2.26
N LYS A 122 -7.19 -20.64 -1.05
CA LYS A 122 -8.52 -20.85 -0.44
C LYS A 122 -9.68 -20.32 -1.29
N LYS A 123 -9.46 -19.23 -2.04
CA LYS A 123 -10.49 -18.67 -2.95
C LYS A 123 -10.63 -19.50 -4.23
N ALA A 124 -9.52 -20.03 -4.75
CA ALA A 124 -9.54 -20.93 -5.88
C ALA A 124 -10.32 -22.21 -5.54
N ASP A 125 -10.05 -22.85 -4.40
CA ASP A 125 -10.75 -24.06 -3.96
C ASP A 125 -12.27 -23.82 -3.81
N LYS A 126 -12.67 -22.70 -3.18
CA LYS A 126 -14.09 -22.34 -3.04
C LYS A 126 -14.79 -22.04 -4.37
N SER A 127 -14.05 -21.60 -5.39
CA SER A 127 -14.60 -21.36 -6.72
C SER A 127 -14.83 -22.65 -7.50
N HIS A 128 -14.06 -23.71 -7.24
CA HIS A 128 -14.25 -25.05 -7.80
C HIS A 128 -15.40 -25.83 -7.13
N VAL A 129 -15.83 -25.45 -5.93
CA VAL A 129 -16.94 -26.11 -5.18
C VAL A 129 -18.34 -25.56 -5.55
N LYS A 130 -18.46 -24.62 -6.50
CA LYS A 130 -19.79 -24.26 -7.06
C LYS A 130 -20.29 -25.38 -7.99
N LEU A 131 -20.84 -26.43 -7.39
CA LEU A 131 -21.56 -27.52 -8.08
C LEU A 131 -22.66 -26.95 -9.00
N PRO A 132 -22.90 -27.56 -10.17
CA PRO A 132 -24.01 -27.18 -11.03
C PRO A 132 -25.32 -27.34 -10.25
N ARG A 133 -26.22 -26.35 -10.33
CA ARG A 133 -27.62 -26.57 -10.01
C ARG A 133 -28.08 -27.69 -10.93
N THR A 134 -28.21 -28.89 -10.40
CA THR A 134 -28.88 -30.00 -11.07
C THR A 134 -30.26 -29.51 -11.45
N ALA A 135 -30.46 -29.33 -12.75
CA ALA A 135 -31.77 -29.48 -13.34
C ALA A 135 -32.22 -30.92 -13.03
N SER A 136 -33.16 -31.07 -12.10
CA SER A 136 -33.99 -32.26 -12.03
C SER A 136 -35.41 -31.80 -12.28
N ASN A 137 -35.85 -32.05 -13.52
CA ASN A 137 -37.25 -32.18 -13.84
C ASN A 137 -37.91 -33.16 -12.85
N LEU A 138 -39.05 -32.75 -12.29
CA LEU A 138 -40.27 -33.53 -12.15
C LEU A 138 -41.44 -32.55 -11.92
#